data_AF-A0A0J8DY81-F1
#
_entry.id   AF-A0A0J8DY81-F1
#
_cell.length_a   1.000
_cell.length_b   1.000
_cell.length_c   1.000
_cell.angle_alpha   90.00
_cell.angle_beta   90.00
_cell.angle_gamma   90.00
#
_symmetry.space_group_name_H-M   'P 1'
#
loop_
_entity.id
_entity.type
_entity.pdbx_description
1 polymer ?
#
loop_
_entity_poly.entity_id
_entity_poly.type
_entity_poly.pdbx_seq_one_letter_code
_entity_poly.pdbx_strand_id
1 'polypeptide(L)'
;MGKYDECIKDCDQAVKRGRDRRSDYKMVVTALIRKETALVKLAKTSKDYEQAIEVFRKALIEYRNPDTLKKVNDAEIAKKELEQQE
;
A
#
# COMPACT_ATOMS: atom_id res chain seq x y z
N MET A 1 17.11 4.51 11.36
CA MET A 1 16.75 3.54 10.30
C MET A 1 15.26 3.24 10.40
N GLY A 2 14.52 3.38 9.30
CA GLY A 2 13.06 3.25 9.30
C GLY A 2 12.63 1.81 9.54
N LYS A 3 11.87 1.56 10.60
CA LYS A 3 11.30 0.25 10.94
C LYS A 3 10.06 -0.01 10.06
N TYR A 4 10.27 -0.26 8.78
CA TYR A 4 9.19 -0.45 7.81
C TYR A 4 8.41 -1.75 8.08
N ASP A 5 9.07 -2.81 8.53
CA ASP A 5 8.41 -4.05 8.95
C ASP A 5 7.43 -3.85 10.13
N GLU A 6 7.82 -3.07 11.14
CA GLU A 6 6.94 -2.74 12.26
C GLU A 6 5.76 -1.89 11.78
N CYS A 7 6.01 -0.91 10.90
CA CYS A 7 4.96 -0.09 10.29
C CYS A 7 3.93 -0.94 9.53
N ILE A 8 4.38 -1.93 8.76
CA ILE A 8 3.50 -2.83 8.01
C ILE A 8 2.61 -3.64 8.96
N LYS A 9 3.20 -4.20 10.01
CA LYS A 9 2.46 -4.97 11.03
C LYS A 9 1.42 -4.11 11.75
N ASP A 10 1.80 -2.89 12.12
CA ASP A 10 0.89 -1.94 12.77
C ASP A 10 -0.26 -1.54 11.84
N CYS A 11 0.02 -1.32 10.55
CA CYS A 11 -1.01 -1.00 9.57
C CYS A 11 -1.97 -2.17 9.33
N ASP A 12 -1.50 -3.42 9.28
CA ASP A 12 -2.35 -4.59 9.17
C ASP A 12 -3.25 -4.75 10.40
N GLN A 13 -2.71 -4.52 11.59
CA GLN A 13 -3.50 -4.51 12.82
C GLN A 13 -4.53 -3.39 12.82
N ALA A 14 -4.18 -2.19 12.32
CA ALA A 14 -5.10 -1.07 12.21
C ALA A 14 -6.25 -1.36 11.23
N VAL A 15 -5.97 -1.98 10.07
CA VAL A 15 -6.98 -2.41 9.11
C VAL A 15 -7.91 -3.45 9.74
N LYS A 16 -7.35 -4.47 10.41
CA LYS A 16 -8.15 -5.52 11.08
C LYS A 16 -9.07 -4.94 12.15
N ARG A 17 -8.53 -4.09 13.03
CA ARG A 17 -9.32 -3.43 14.10
C ARG A 17 -10.33 -2.44 13.53
N GLY A 18 -9.99 -1.72 12.47
CA GLY A 18 -10.88 -0.79 11.80
C GLY A 18 -12.09 -1.49 11.19
N ARG A 19 -11.87 -2.64 10.53
CA ARG A 19 -12.96 -3.47 9.99
C ARG A 19 -13.82 -4.10 11.08
N ASP A 20 -13.20 -4.63 12.14
CA ASP A 20 -13.89 -5.24 13.29
C ASP A 20 -14.83 -4.24 13.98
N ARG A 21 -14.34 -3.02 14.20
CA ARG A 21 -15.10 -1.94 14.86
C ARG A 21 -16.04 -1.17 13.91
N ARG A 22 -16.14 -1.57 12.63
CA ARG A 22 -16.86 -0.82 11.58
C ARG A 22 -16.51 0.69 11.59
N SER A 23 -15.22 0.98 11.78
CA SER A 23 -14.70 2.34 11.78
C SER A 23 -14.81 2.96 10.39
N ASP A 24 -14.67 4.28 10.31
CA ASP A 24 -14.75 5.02 9.05
C ASP A 24 -13.80 4.43 7.99
N TYR A 25 -14.32 4.19 6.79
CA TYR A 25 -13.60 3.59 5.67
C TYR A 25 -12.34 4.38 5.31
N LYS A 26 -12.32 5.71 5.54
CA LYS A 26 -11.13 6.55 5.34
C LYS A 26 -9.96 6.14 6.22
N MET A 27 -10.22 5.65 7.45
CA MET A 27 -9.16 5.18 8.34
C MET A 27 -8.52 3.89 7.83
N VAL A 28 -9.34 2.96 7.35
CA VAL A 28 -8.86 1.70 6.75
C VAL A 28 -8.01 1.99 5.52
N VAL A 29 -8.48 2.89 4.65
CA VAL A 29 -7.76 3.31 3.43
C VAL A 29 -6.45 4.00 3.77
N THR A 30 -6.44 4.89 4.77
CA THR A 30 -5.22 5.56 5.23
C THR A 30 -4.19 4.55 5.75
N ALA A 31 -4.62 3.53 6.49
CA ALA A 31 -3.74 2.47 6.95
C ALA A 31 -3.18 1.63 5.78
N LEU A 32 -4.00 1.31 4.78
CA LEU A 32 -3.57 0.61 3.57
C LEU A 32 -2.55 1.42 2.76
N ILE A 33 -2.76 2.73 2.59
CA ILE A 33 -1.83 3.63 1.90
C ILE A 33 -0.49 3.72 2.66
N ARG A 34 -0.51 3.76 4.00
CA ARG A 34 0.73 3.79 4.80
C ARG A 34 1.50 2.47 4.71
N LYS A 35 0.79 1.34 4.74
CA LYS A 35 1.37 0.00 4.54
C LYS A 35 2.07 -0.07 3.19
N GLU A 36 1.40 0.38 2.14
CA GLU A 36 1.94 0.38 0.79
C GLU A 36 3.21 1.22 0.70
N THR A 37 3.24 2.44 1.27
CA THR A 37 4.42 3.31 1.12
C THR A 37 5.63 2.74 1.87
N ALA A 38 5.40 1.94 2.91
CA ALA A 38 6.44 1.15 3.54
C ALA A 38 6.89 -0.03 2.67
N LEU A 39 5.96 -0.72 2.00
CA LEU A 39 6.26 -1.81 1.05
C LEU A 39 7.07 -1.32 -0.15
N VAL A 40 6.69 -0.22 -0.79
CA VAL A 40 7.46 0.34 -1.93
C VAL A 40 8.88 0.74 -1.52
N LYS A 41 9.07 1.24 -0.30
CA LYS A 41 10.42 1.56 0.20
C LYS A 41 11.27 0.33 0.54
N LEU A 42 10.62 -0.79 0.85
CA LEU A 42 11.29 -2.07 1.06
C LEU A 42 11.47 -2.87 -0.23
N ALA A 43 10.66 -2.58 -1.26
CA ALA A 43 10.66 -3.28 -2.52
C ALA A 43 12.00 -3.09 -3.24
N LYS A 44 12.67 -4.21 -3.51
CA LYS A 44 13.91 -4.25 -4.30
C LYS A 44 13.73 -5.01 -5.60
N THR A 45 12.60 -5.68 -5.76
CA THR A 45 12.31 -6.60 -6.86
C THR A 45 10.93 -6.29 -7.40
N SER A 46 10.72 -6.50 -8.70
CA SER A 46 9.43 -6.36 -9.39
C SER A 46 8.26 -7.06 -8.66
N LYS A 47 8.52 -8.21 -8.03
CA LYS A 47 7.53 -8.98 -7.26
C LYS A 47 7.05 -8.30 -5.98
N ASP A 48 7.90 -7.50 -5.33
CA ASP A 48 7.50 -6.74 -4.12
C ASP A 48 6.64 -5.53 -4.48
N TYR A 49 6.92 -4.90 -5.63
CA TYR A 49 6.07 -3.86 -6.19
C TYR A 49 4.68 -4.37 -6.54
N GLU A 50 4.58 -5.61 -7.05
CA GLU A 50 3.29 -6.23 -7.36
C GLU A 50 2.40 -6.38 -6.10
N GLN A 51 3.01 -6.76 -4.96
CA GLN A 51 2.32 -6.81 -3.68
C GLN A 51 1.86 -5.41 -3.22
N ALA A 52 2.69 -4.39 -3.40
CA ALA A 52 2.35 -3.01 -3.06
C ALA A 52 1.15 -2.50 -3.89
N ILE A 53 1.16 -2.76 -5.21
CA ILE A 53 0.07 -2.40 -6.13
C ILE A 53 -1.23 -3.10 -5.76
N GLU A 54 -1.18 -4.38 -5.36
CA GLU A 54 -2.37 -5.11 -4.92
C GLU A 54 -3.00 -4.46 -3.68
N VAL A 55 -2.18 -4.05 -2.70
CA VAL A 55 -2.65 -3.34 -1.50
C VAL A 55 -3.33 -2.02 -1.89
N PHE A 56 -2.79 -1.30 -2.86
CA PHE A 56 -3.40 -0.09 -3.38
C PHE A 56 -4.74 -0.32 -4.09
N ARG A 57 -4.83 -1.36 -4.91
CA ARG A 57 -6.09 -1.74 -5.55
C ARG A 57 -7.15 -2.10 -4.51
N LYS A 58 -6.77 -2.79 -3.43
CA LYS A 58 -7.67 -3.04 -2.28
C LYS A 58 -8.13 -1.73 -1.63
N ALA A 59 -7.24 -0.76 -1.45
CA ALA A 59 -7.60 0.55 -0.92
C ALA A 59 -8.59 1.31 -1.83
N LEU A 60 -8.44 1.21 -3.15
CA LEU A 60 -9.37 1.82 -4.12
C LEU A 60 -10.77 1.20 -4.12
N ILE A 61 -10.86 -0.11 -3.86
CA ILE A 61 -12.15 -0.81 -3.71
C ILE A 61 -12.88 -0.30 -2.47
N GLU A 62 -12.16 -0.08 -1.37
CA GLU A 62 -12.71 0.44 -0.12
C GLU A 62 -13.11 1.92 -0.23
N TYR A 63 -12.26 2.75 -0.86
CA TYR A 63 -12.52 4.16 -1.10
C TYR A 63 -11.81 4.66 -2.35
N ARG A 64 -12.59 5.01 -3.37
CA ARG A 64 -12.05 5.56 -4.61
C ARG A 64 -11.66 7.03 -4.40
N ASN A 65 -10.36 7.29 -4.34
CA ASN A 65 -9.79 8.63 -4.20
C ASN A 65 -8.80 8.92 -5.34
N PRO A 66 -8.86 10.08 -6.02
CA PRO A 66 -7.85 10.51 -7.00
C PRO A 66 -6.40 10.44 -6.47
N ASP A 67 -6.16 10.76 -5.19
CA ASP A 67 -4.81 10.66 -4.60
C ASP A 67 -4.30 9.22 -4.59
N THR A 68 -5.17 8.25 -4.31
CA THR A 68 -4.80 6.83 -4.30
C THR A 68 -4.54 6.33 -5.72
N LEU A 69 -5.37 6.76 -6.69
CA LEU A 69 -5.17 6.44 -8.11
C LEU A 69 -3.81 6.92 -8.62
N LYS A 70 -3.41 8.15 -8.28
CA LYS A 70 -2.11 8.68 -8.68
C LYS A 70 -0.97 7.81 -8.14
N LYS A 71 -1.04 7.43 -6.86
CA LYS A 71 -0.02 6.57 -6.26
C LYS A 71 0.03 5.15 -6.87
N VAL A 72 -1.11 4.58 -7.27
CA VAL A 72 -1.13 3.29 -7.99
C VAL A 72 -0.35 3.40 -9.29
N ASN A 73 -0.61 4.46 -10.05
CA ASN A 73 0.05 4.70 -11.32
C ASN A 73 1.56 4.93 -11.13
N ASP A 74 1.97 5.69 -10.12
CA ASP A 74 3.37 5.92 -9.79
C ASP A 74 4.08 4.58 -9.42
N ALA A 75 3.41 3.72 -8.64
CA ALA A 75 3.93 2.39 -8.28
C ALA A 75 4.01 1.44 -9.50
N GLU A 76 3.05 1.49 -10.42
CA GLU A 76 3.07 0.71 -11.66
C GLU A 76 4.19 1.15 -12.61
N ILE A 77 4.45 2.46 -12.70
CA ILE A 77 5.59 2.99 -13.46
C ILE A 77 6.91 2.51 -12.84
N ALA A 78 7.07 2.66 -11.53
CA ALA A 78 8.28 2.21 -10.83
C ALA A 78 8.52 0.71 -10.96
N LYS A 79 7.46 -0.11 -10.92
CA LYS A 79 7.54 -1.55 -11.19
C LYS A 79 8.10 -1.82 -12.60
N LYS A 80 7.54 -1.13 -13.61
CA LYS A 80 7.94 -1.32 -15.00
C LYS A 80 9.40 -0.90 -15.25
N GLU A 81 9.87 0.16 -14.60
CA GLU A 81 11.28 0.58 -14.66
C GLU A 81 12.21 -0.46 -14.04
N LEU A 82 11.82 -1.06 -12.91
CA LEU A 82 12.56 -2.17 -12.29
C LEU A 82 12.58 -3.42 -13.17
N GLU A 83 11.43 -3.81 -13.75
CA GLU A 83 11.35 -4.93 -14.70
C GLU A 83 12.22 -4.71 -15.96
N GLN A 84 12.54 -3.46 -16.31
CA GLN A 84 13.45 -3.13 -17.42
C GLN A 84 14.93 -3.09 -17.03
N GLN A 85 15.23 -2.96 -15.74
CA GLN A 85 16.60 -2.96 -15.20
C GLN A 85 17.08 -4.36 -14.77
N GLU A 86 16.17 -5.31 -14.58
CA GLU A 86 16.44 -6.75 -14.39
C GLU A 86 16.75 -7.46 -15.72
#